data_AF-A0AAX6MJV4-F1
#
_entry.id   AF-A0AAX6MJV4-F1
#
_cell.length_a   1.000
_cell.length_b   1.000
_cell.length_c   1.000
_cell.angle_alpha   90.00
_cell.angle_beta   90.00
_cell.angle_gamma   90.00
#
_symmetry.space_group_name_H-M   'P 1'
#
loop_
_entity.id
_entity.type
_entity.pdbx_description
1 polymer ?
#
loop_
_entity_poly.entity_id
_entity_poly.type
_entity_poly.pdbx_seq_one_letter_code
_entity_poly.pdbx_strand_id
1 'polypeptide(L)'
;MWKDDEKVVALLEKLIDLIIRQMVTSADGPSLTYLAEASSFVKGLESKASKYTAAQILLVKSIVSALHNSPNKSYSSSIDVDEATGKLEQMVQTNLTKFASESKKKELVAEDESILISLSGTISGAACVADTCERRIELTEKTISQLESISTSFISKKIHLGWKLQAFLLRNNPDRYDLRDLLRQLEQASTVVDEDLVYNIVEAFVKARGQLIRDQLLGELIGSGKLTSGAIGPILAVRRLVELHQGSAPSSSSSETQDIIDLGVVHERLASLLSRAESLRHFQQLSEVLLLLLDKHANSMTQFNIESTLSSVVRVCSQEGPKFQVPNAAGEIYDKLYRLVALILKRHRLRLTGHFPILLTALRALLATLLADPSLDKADETSSQAHPPWLESHLQPRHAERFTRLLTLICEPSAASVARARSSELDSATDIAKRTAGQDMFTILELYIKLQLEVKVPRDIRKALEPGVYSVLDITPQGCRRVLNESLDANGRAIFRDMFANYKKFGKWTGV
;
A
#
# COMPACT_ATOMS: atom_id res chain seq x y z
N MET A 1 -5.35 20.42 19.53
CA MET A 1 -5.11 20.06 20.95
C MET A 1 -4.92 18.57 21.06
N TRP A 2 -5.96 17.71 21.17
CA TRP A 2 -5.77 16.24 21.24
C TRP A 2 -4.77 15.59 20.24
N LYS A 3 -4.76 15.98 18.96
CA LYS A 3 -3.80 15.45 17.96
C LYS A 3 -2.34 15.83 18.24
N ASP A 4 -2.10 16.97 18.87
CA ASP A 4 -0.77 17.44 19.22
C ASP A 4 -0.31 16.74 20.51
N ASP A 5 -1.21 16.55 21.48
CA ASP A 5 -0.93 15.82 22.71
C ASP A 5 -0.73 14.32 22.48
N GLU A 6 -1.46 13.68 21.55
CA GLU A 6 -1.22 12.28 21.16
C GLU A 6 0.18 12.09 20.57
N LYS A 7 0.64 13.04 19.74
CA LYS A 7 2.00 13.03 19.20
C LYS A 7 3.05 13.22 20.28
N VAL A 8 2.82 14.12 21.23
CA VAL A 8 3.74 14.35 22.35
C VAL A 8 3.84 13.10 23.23
N VAL A 9 2.71 12.45 23.53
CA VAL A 9 2.70 11.18 24.29
C VAL A 9 3.45 10.08 23.52
N ALA A 10 3.24 9.96 22.21
CA ALA A 10 3.97 8.98 21.39
C ALA A 10 5.48 9.26 21.32
N LEU A 11 5.90 10.53 21.29
CA LEU A 11 7.32 10.91 21.34
C LEU A 11 7.94 10.64 22.71
N LEU A 12 7.21 10.92 23.80
CA LEU A 12 7.63 10.59 25.16
C LEU A 12 7.79 9.08 25.34
N GLU A 13 6.82 8.31 24.87
CA GLU A 13 6.87 6.84 24.88
C GLU A 13 8.11 6.32 24.12
N LYS A 14 8.36 6.85 22.92
CA LYS A 14 9.55 6.50 22.13
C LYS A 14 10.86 6.87 22.84
N LEU A 15 10.91 8.02 23.51
CA LEU A 15 12.07 8.45 24.29
C LEU A 15 12.32 7.50 25.47
N ILE A 16 11.28 7.17 26.24
CA ILE A 16 11.36 6.22 27.36
C ILE A 16 11.87 4.85 26.86
N ASP A 17 11.30 4.34 25.77
CA ASP A 17 11.71 3.09 25.14
C ASP A 17 13.21 3.09 24.76
N LEU A 18 13.71 4.16 24.17
CA LEU A 18 15.11 4.27 23.76
C LEU A 18 16.06 4.32 24.96
N ILE A 19 15.71 5.08 26.00
CA ILE A 19 16.52 5.18 27.22
C ILE A 19 16.62 3.81 27.89
N ILE A 20 15.50 3.13 28.11
CA ILE A 20 15.49 1.86 28.82
C ILE A 20 16.19 0.77 27.99
N ARG A 21 15.99 0.73 26.66
CA ARG A 21 16.75 -0.20 25.79
C ARG A 21 18.26 0.03 25.85
N GLN A 22 18.70 1.29 25.89
CA GLN A 22 20.13 1.59 26.05
C GLN A 22 20.66 1.06 27.38
N MET A 23 19.92 1.26 28.47
CA MET A 23 20.32 0.78 29.80
C MET A 23 20.34 -0.76 29.88
N VAL A 24 19.38 -1.44 29.25
CA VAL A 24 19.31 -2.92 29.24
C VAL A 24 20.39 -3.55 28.34
N THR A 25 20.90 -2.83 27.35
CA THR A 25 21.94 -3.34 26.42
C THR A 25 23.36 -3.15 26.95
N SER A 26 23.64 -2.07 27.69
CA SER A 26 24.90 -1.89 28.42
C SER A 26 24.96 -2.83 29.63
N ALA A 27 26.00 -3.66 29.74
CA ALA A 27 26.22 -4.57 30.87
C ALA A 27 27.21 -3.97 31.91
N ASP A 28 27.06 -2.68 32.20
CA ASP A 28 27.97 -1.93 33.07
C ASP A 28 27.40 -1.83 34.50
N GLY A 29 28.26 -1.54 35.48
CA GLY A 29 27.83 -1.35 36.88
C GLY A 29 26.65 -0.35 37.06
N PRO A 30 26.66 0.83 36.41
CA PRO A 30 25.58 1.81 36.51
C PRO A 30 24.25 1.35 35.90
N SER A 31 24.28 0.48 34.90
CA SER A 31 23.04 -0.03 34.31
C SER A 31 22.39 -1.09 35.20
N LEU A 32 23.19 -1.93 35.86
CA LEU A 32 22.67 -2.89 36.84
C LEU A 32 22.06 -2.21 38.06
N THR A 33 22.62 -1.09 38.54
CA THR A 33 22.01 -0.29 39.62
C THR A 33 20.70 0.34 39.18
N TYR A 34 20.64 0.88 37.96
CA TYR A 34 19.42 1.42 37.38
C TYR A 34 18.32 0.36 37.27
N LEU A 35 18.66 -0.86 36.86
CA LEU A 35 17.70 -1.97 36.79
C LEU A 35 17.25 -2.43 38.18
N ALA A 36 18.13 -2.45 39.18
CA ALA A 36 17.72 -2.74 40.56
C ALA A 36 16.73 -1.68 41.10
N GLU A 37 16.97 -0.39 40.81
CA GLU A 37 16.03 0.69 41.15
C GLU A 37 14.70 0.52 40.40
N ALA A 38 14.73 0.17 39.11
CA ALA A 38 13.53 -0.12 38.33
C ALA A 38 12.76 -1.33 38.89
N SER A 39 13.45 -2.38 39.38
CA SER A 39 12.81 -3.50 40.10
C SER A 39 12.07 -3.01 41.35
N SER A 40 12.74 -2.17 42.15
CA SER A 40 12.16 -1.62 43.37
C SER A 40 10.93 -0.74 43.07
N PHE A 41 10.97 0.02 41.96
CA PHE A 41 9.85 0.81 41.48
C PHE A 41 8.66 -0.08 41.10
N VAL A 42 8.87 -1.13 40.31
CA VAL A 42 7.82 -2.08 39.90
C VAL A 42 7.17 -2.73 41.13
N LYS A 43 7.98 -3.14 42.12
CA LYS A 43 7.52 -3.72 43.39
C LYS A 43 6.74 -2.74 44.26
N GLY A 44 7.17 -1.47 44.28
CA GLY A 44 6.55 -0.40 45.05
C GLY A 44 5.19 0.07 44.54
N LEU A 45 4.77 -0.35 43.34
CA LEU A 45 3.45 -0.04 42.80
C LEU A 45 2.37 -0.88 43.51
N GLU A 46 1.75 -0.38 44.57
CA GLU A 46 0.68 -1.11 45.25
C GLU A 46 -0.67 -1.08 44.50
N SER A 47 -1.46 -2.16 44.61
CA SER A 47 -2.81 -2.29 44.03
C SER A 47 -3.91 -1.58 44.84
N LYS A 48 -3.55 -0.88 45.91
CA LYS A 48 -4.51 -0.35 46.87
C LYS A 48 -5.01 1.04 46.43
N ALA A 49 -6.19 1.04 45.82
CA ALA A 49 -7.12 2.17 45.65
C ALA A 49 -6.76 3.32 44.68
N SER A 50 -5.51 3.53 44.25
CA SER A 50 -5.17 4.63 43.35
C SER A 50 -5.16 4.23 41.85
N LYS A 51 -5.73 5.12 41.02
CA LYS A 51 -5.70 5.05 39.54
C LYS A 51 -4.22 4.93 39.10
N TYR A 52 -3.83 3.88 38.38
CA TYR A 52 -2.50 3.86 37.76
C TYR A 52 -2.46 4.92 36.68
N THR A 53 -1.47 5.81 36.74
CA THR A 53 -1.31 6.86 35.75
C THR A 53 -0.82 6.28 34.42
N ALA A 54 -1.11 6.96 33.31
CA ALA A 54 -0.62 6.58 31.99
C ALA A 54 0.92 6.45 31.99
N ALA A 55 1.62 7.36 32.67
CA ALA A 55 3.07 7.36 32.79
C ALA A 55 3.59 6.10 33.50
N GLN A 56 2.96 5.67 34.60
CA GLN A 56 3.35 4.43 35.30
C GLN A 56 3.20 3.21 34.40
N ILE A 57 2.10 3.10 33.64
CA ILE A 57 1.91 1.98 32.71
C ILE A 57 2.94 2.01 31.59
N LEU A 58 3.19 3.18 31.00
CA LEU A 58 4.18 3.32 29.91
C LEU A 58 5.60 2.98 30.39
N LEU A 59 5.98 3.39 31.60
CA LEU A 59 7.29 3.03 32.17
C LEU A 59 7.43 1.52 32.37
N VAL A 60 6.44 0.87 32.99
CA VAL A 60 6.48 -0.59 33.19
C VAL A 60 6.43 -1.33 31.85
N LYS A 61 5.62 -0.86 30.89
CA LYS A 61 5.59 -1.36 29.51
C LYS A 61 6.98 -1.32 28.87
N SER A 62 7.65 -0.17 28.91
CA SER A 62 8.97 -0.01 28.30
C SER A 62 10.04 -0.87 28.97
N ILE A 63 9.97 -1.07 30.29
CA ILE A 63 10.82 -2.02 31.03
C ILE A 63 10.58 -3.45 30.50
N VAL A 64 9.34 -3.93 30.48
CA VAL A 64 8.99 -5.28 30.00
C VAL A 64 9.44 -5.47 28.54
N SER A 65 9.16 -4.50 27.67
CA SER A 65 9.54 -4.56 26.25
C SER A 65 11.05 -4.61 26.04
N ALA A 66 11.82 -3.80 26.78
CA ALA A 66 13.27 -3.78 26.67
C ALA A 66 13.91 -5.06 27.22
N LEU A 67 13.39 -5.60 28.34
CA LEU A 67 13.90 -6.83 28.94
C LEU A 67 13.61 -8.07 28.08
N HIS A 68 12.45 -8.15 27.41
CA HIS A 68 12.15 -9.28 26.53
C HIS A 68 12.96 -9.25 25.22
N ASN A 69 13.25 -8.06 24.69
CA ASN A 69 13.94 -7.89 23.41
C ASN A 69 15.47 -7.82 23.54
N SER A 70 16.03 -7.91 24.74
CA SER A 70 17.47 -7.78 24.94
C SER A 70 18.22 -9.08 24.61
N PRO A 71 19.35 -9.00 23.87
CA PRO A 71 20.19 -10.16 23.59
C PRO A 71 21.00 -10.62 24.82
N ASN A 72 21.27 -9.72 25.78
CA ASN A 72 22.15 -9.97 26.92
C ASN A 72 21.35 -10.29 28.19
N LYS A 73 21.11 -11.56 28.50
CA LYS A 73 20.33 -11.99 29.69
C LYS A 73 21.02 -11.77 31.05
N SER A 74 22.12 -11.01 31.11
CA SER A 74 22.90 -10.75 32.33
C SER A 74 22.15 -9.92 33.39
N TYR A 75 21.02 -9.31 33.04
CA TYR A 75 20.15 -8.56 33.95
C TYR A 75 19.20 -9.41 34.79
N SER A 76 19.10 -10.72 34.53
CA SER A 76 18.14 -11.61 35.20
C SER A 76 18.32 -11.68 36.72
N SER A 77 19.51 -11.34 37.23
CA SER A 77 19.79 -11.23 38.67
C SER A 77 19.23 -9.94 39.30
N SER A 78 18.95 -8.91 38.51
CA SER A 78 18.59 -7.55 38.97
C SER A 78 17.10 -7.24 38.80
N ILE A 79 16.45 -7.76 37.75
CA ILE A 79 14.99 -7.67 37.54
C ILE A 79 14.45 -9.03 37.11
N ASP A 80 13.39 -9.47 37.79
CA ASP A 80 12.55 -10.57 37.33
C ASP A 80 11.57 -10.07 36.25
N VAL A 81 11.73 -10.60 35.03
CA VAL A 81 10.92 -10.25 33.87
C VAL A 81 9.47 -10.75 34.01
N ASP A 82 9.27 -11.92 34.62
CA ASP A 82 7.95 -12.48 34.84
C ASP A 82 7.17 -11.69 35.89
N GLU A 83 7.85 -11.23 36.94
CA GLU A 83 7.27 -10.34 37.95
C GLU A 83 6.83 -9.00 37.35
N ALA A 84 7.69 -8.37 36.53
CA ALA A 84 7.34 -7.12 35.85
C ALA A 84 6.18 -7.29 34.86
N THR A 85 6.15 -8.41 34.14
CA THR A 85 5.06 -8.76 33.21
C THR A 85 3.73 -8.96 33.95
N GLY A 86 3.72 -9.75 35.03
CA GLY A 86 2.52 -9.96 35.85
C GLY A 86 2.02 -8.67 36.49
N LYS A 87 2.93 -7.75 36.84
CA LYS A 87 2.55 -6.43 37.34
C LYS A 87 1.89 -5.57 36.28
N LEU A 88 2.43 -5.55 35.07
CA LEU A 88 1.84 -4.85 33.93
C LEU A 88 0.43 -5.36 33.61
N GLU A 89 0.24 -6.68 33.62
CA GLU A 89 -1.07 -7.33 33.46
C GLU A 89 -2.08 -6.83 34.50
N GLN A 90 -1.69 -6.84 35.78
CA GLN A 90 -2.54 -6.36 36.88
C GLN A 90 -2.92 -4.88 36.71
N MET A 91 -1.96 -4.03 36.31
CA MET A 91 -2.19 -2.61 36.07
C MET A 91 -3.19 -2.38 34.93
N VAL A 92 -3.02 -3.10 33.82
CA VAL A 92 -3.90 -3.00 32.66
C VAL A 92 -5.31 -3.49 33.00
N GLN A 93 -5.43 -4.64 33.67
CA GLN A 93 -6.72 -5.20 34.09
C GLN A 93 -7.48 -4.23 35.02
N THR A 94 -6.78 -3.66 36.02
CA THR A 94 -7.37 -2.71 36.97
C THR A 94 -7.86 -1.43 36.27
N ASN A 95 -7.06 -0.87 35.36
CA ASN A 95 -7.45 0.35 34.66
C ASN A 95 -8.59 0.12 33.66
N LEU A 96 -8.63 -1.01 32.94
CA LEU A 96 -9.71 -1.31 32.00
C LEU A 96 -11.05 -1.58 32.71
N THR A 97 -11.04 -2.34 33.81
CA THR A 97 -12.25 -2.60 34.62
C THR A 97 -12.82 -1.30 35.21
N LYS A 98 -11.93 -0.44 35.74
CA LYS A 98 -12.31 0.88 36.26
C LYS A 98 -12.87 1.76 35.15
N PHE A 99 -12.18 1.86 34.01
CA PHE A 99 -12.65 2.63 32.86
C PHE A 99 -14.05 2.19 32.41
N ALA A 100 -14.29 0.87 32.27
CA ALA A 100 -15.61 0.34 31.91
C ALA A 100 -16.71 0.73 32.92
N SER A 101 -16.40 0.70 34.22
CA SER A 101 -17.35 1.09 35.28
C SER A 101 -17.61 2.61 35.38
N GLU A 102 -16.59 3.45 35.17
CA GLU A 102 -16.72 4.92 35.15
C GLU A 102 -17.55 5.39 33.94
N SER A 103 -17.38 4.71 32.80
CA SER A 103 -18.11 4.96 31.55
C SER A 103 -19.62 4.73 31.65
N LYS A 104 -20.07 3.91 32.60
CA LYS A 104 -21.50 3.67 32.84
C LYS A 104 -22.17 4.78 33.63
N LYS A 105 -21.41 5.49 34.47
CA LYS A 105 -21.93 6.48 35.43
C LYS A 105 -21.95 7.91 34.88
N LYS A 106 -21.05 8.19 33.95
CA LYS A 106 -21.02 9.44 33.19
C LYS A 106 -21.21 9.02 31.74
N GLU A 107 -22.16 9.61 31.02
CA GLU A 107 -22.03 9.68 29.57
C GLU A 107 -20.66 10.31 29.32
N LEU A 108 -19.64 9.49 29.03
CA LEU A 108 -18.30 10.00 28.85
C LEU A 108 -18.34 10.94 27.66
N VAL A 109 -18.25 12.23 27.97
CA VAL A 109 -17.96 13.25 26.99
C VAL A 109 -16.63 12.84 26.40
N ALA A 110 -16.60 12.63 25.09
CA ALA A 110 -15.43 12.25 24.31
C ALA A 110 -14.29 13.32 24.35
N GLU A 111 -14.39 14.30 25.24
CA GLU A 111 -13.59 15.51 25.34
C GLU A 111 -12.68 15.53 26.58
N ASP A 112 -12.81 14.57 27.53
CA ASP A 112 -11.88 14.48 28.65
C ASP A 112 -10.54 13.86 28.20
N GLU A 113 -9.62 14.71 27.75
CA GLU A 113 -8.30 14.34 27.21
C GLU A 113 -7.48 13.48 28.19
N SER A 114 -7.62 13.69 29.49
CA SER A 114 -6.93 12.92 30.53
C SER A 114 -7.35 11.44 30.53
N ILE A 115 -8.64 11.18 30.32
CA ILE A 115 -9.19 9.82 30.24
C ILE A 115 -8.72 9.13 28.96
N LEU A 116 -8.68 9.85 27.83
CA LEU A 116 -8.20 9.31 26.55
C LEU A 116 -6.71 8.97 26.60
N ILE A 117 -5.87 9.81 27.23
CA ILE A 117 -4.44 9.54 27.42
C ILE A 117 -4.25 8.31 28.33
N SER A 118 -4.99 8.23 29.43
CA SER A 118 -4.95 7.07 30.33
C SER A 118 -5.35 5.76 29.63
N LEU A 119 -6.41 5.78 28.82
CA LEU A 119 -6.84 4.60 28.07
C LEU A 119 -5.82 4.24 26.97
N SER A 120 -5.26 5.22 26.26
CA SER A 120 -4.23 5.00 25.24
C SER A 120 -2.97 4.32 25.84
N GLY A 121 -2.48 4.83 26.98
CA GLY A 121 -1.36 4.20 27.69
C GLY A 121 -1.70 2.78 28.17
N THR A 122 -2.92 2.56 28.64
CA THR A 122 -3.40 1.24 29.09
C THR A 122 -3.47 0.23 27.94
N ILE A 123 -4.01 0.62 26.77
CA ILE A 123 -4.06 -0.25 25.58
C ILE A 123 -2.65 -0.52 25.05
N SER A 124 -1.75 0.46 25.10
CA SER A 124 -0.35 0.29 24.69
C SER A 124 0.41 -0.69 25.60
N GLY A 125 0.15 -0.63 26.91
CA GLY A 125 0.62 -1.64 27.87
C GLY A 125 0.07 -3.04 27.56
N ALA A 126 -1.22 -3.14 27.24
CA ALA A 126 -1.87 -4.38 26.87
C ALA A 126 -1.29 -5.01 25.59
N ALA A 127 -1.01 -4.20 24.57
CA ALA A 127 -0.38 -4.64 23.33
C ALA A 127 1.01 -5.23 23.61
N CYS A 128 1.81 -4.59 24.46
CA CYS A 128 3.13 -5.09 24.86
C CYS A 128 3.05 -6.49 25.47
N VAL A 129 2.20 -6.68 26.50
CA VAL A 129 2.03 -8.00 27.15
C VAL A 129 1.73 -9.09 26.10
N ALA A 130 0.82 -8.78 25.19
CA ALA A 130 0.40 -9.75 24.21
C ALA A 130 1.46 -9.98 23.11
N ASP A 131 2.32 -9.00 22.78
CA ASP A 131 3.36 -9.09 21.75
C ASP A 131 4.65 -9.74 22.26
N THR A 132 5.09 -9.41 23.47
CA THR A 132 6.35 -9.90 24.03
C THR A 132 6.20 -11.18 24.84
N CYS A 133 5.04 -11.38 25.47
CA CYS A 133 4.85 -12.47 26.44
C CYS A 133 3.82 -13.51 25.97
N GLU A 134 3.11 -13.26 24.87
CA GLU A 134 2.00 -14.09 24.34
C GLU A 134 0.90 -14.42 25.38
N ARG A 135 0.81 -13.61 26.45
CA ARG A 135 -0.21 -13.74 27.50
C ARG A 135 -1.46 -12.97 27.14
N ARG A 136 -2.61 -13.50 27.56
CA ARG A 136 -3.93 -12.86 27.39
C ARG A 136 -4.33 -12.18 28.70
N ILE A 137 -4.92 -11.00 28.58
CA ILE A 137 -5.46 -10.28 29.74
C ILE A 137 -6.89 -10.76 29.96
N GLU A 138 -7.10 -11.45 31.08
CA GLU A 138 -8.42 -11.95 31.46
C GLU A 138 -9.27 -10.82 32.02
N LEU A 139 -10.41 -10.55 31.38
CA LEU A 139 -11.40 -9.57 31.82
C LEU A 139 -12.75 -10.26 32.04
N THR A 140 -13.56 -9.70 32.94
CA THR A 140 -14.92 -10.21 33.14
C THR A 140 -15.80 -9.96 31.91
N GLU A 141 -16.75 -10.86 31.64
CA GLU A 141 -17.69 -10.72 30.51
C GLU A 141 -18.43 -9.38 30.51
N LYS A 142 -18.86 -8.91 31.69
CA LYS A 142 -19.53 -7.61 31.84
C LYS A 142 -18.64 -6.45 31.39
N THR A 143 -17.35 -6.50 31.71
CA THR A 143 -16.40 -5.46 31.29
C THR A 143 -16.11 -5.53 29.79
N ILE A 144 -16.06 -6.73 29.19
CA ILE A 144 -15.85 -6.91 27.75
C ILE A 144 -17.00 -6.27 26.97
N SER A 145 -18.26 -6.59 27.29
CA SER A 145 -19.43 -6.02 26.59
C SER A 145 -19.55 -4.50 26.74
N GLN A 146 -19.10 -3.94 27.87
CA GLN A 146 -19.02 -2.49 28.07
C GLN A 146 -17.97 -1.86 27.16
N LEU A 147 -16.77 -2.45 27.09
CA LEU A 147 -15.70 -1.97 26.22
C LEU A 147 -16.08 -2.06 24.73
N GLU A 148 -16.85 -3.08 24.31
CA GLU A 148 -17.40 -3.19 22.94
C GLU A 148 -18.35 -2.02 22.61
N SER A 149 -19.27 -1.70 23.53
CA SER A 149 -20.19 -0.57 23.36
C SER A 149 -19.45 0.78 23.32
N ILE A 150 -18.42 0.95 24.15
CA ILE A 150 -17.60 2.16 24.15
C ILE A 150 -16.81 2.26 22.84
N SER A 151 -16.22 1.15 22.39
CA SER A 151 -15.46 1.11 21.14
C SER A 151 -16.30 1.50 19.94
N THR A 152 -17.49 0.92 19.79
CA THR A 152 -18.43 1.27 18.71
C THR A 152 -18.88 2.73 18.78
N SER A 153 -19.10 3.27 19.98
CA SER A 153 -19.37 4.71 20.19
C SER A 153 -18.20 5.59 19.79
N PHE A 154 -16.96 5.19 20.08
CA PHE A 154 -15.77 5.95 19.71
C PHE A 154 -15.54 5.96 18.20
N ILE A 155 -15.80 4.83 17.53
CA ILE A 155 -15.69 4.73 16.07
C ILE A 155 -16.73 5.61 15.38
N SER A 156 -17.99 5.61 15.85
CA SER A 156 -19.02 6.49 15.30
C SER A 156 -18.70 7.98 15.51
N LYS A 157 -18.03 8.32 16.63
CA LYS A 157 -17.50 9.66 16.92
C LYS A 157 -16.15 9.97 16.22
N LYS A 158 -15.63 9.08 15.36
CA LYS A 158 -14.35 9.22 14.64
C LYS A 158 -13.11 9.34 15.54
N ILE A 159 -13.14 8.72 16.73
CA ILE A 159 -12.01 8.68 17.67
C ILE A 159 -11.18 7.41 17.40
N HIS A 160 -9.90 7.59 17.06
CA HIS A 160 -8.98 6.50 16.71
C HIS A 160 -8.82 5.44 17.81
N LEU A 161 -8.97 5.84 19.07
CA LEU A 161 -8.88 4.95 20.23
C LEU A 161 -9.94 3.84 20.22
N GLY A 162 -11.09 4.07 19.56
CA GLY A 162 -12.11 3.04 19.35
C GLY A 162 -11.57 1.84 18.58
N TRP A 163 -10.78 2.08 17.52
CA TRP A 163 -10.12 1.05 16.72
C TRP A 163 -9.03 0.30 17.52
N LYS A 164 -8.22 1.02 18.28
CA LYS A 164 -7.21 0.43 19.17
C LYS A 164 -7.85 -0.50 20.22
N LEU A 165 -9.01 -0.11 20.76
CA LEU A 165 -9.78 -0.93 21.69
C LEU A 165 -10.38 -2.19 21.02
N GLN A 166 -10.83 -2.11 19.77
CA GLN A 166 -11.28 -3.31 19.04
C GLN A 166 -10.15 -4.31 18.82
N ALA A 167 -8.97 -3.84 18.40
CA ALA A 167 -7.81 -4.71 18.22
C ALA A 167 -7.45 -5.43 19.52
N PHE A 168 -7.49 -4.72 20.67
CA PHE A 168 -7.30 -5.31 21.99
C PHE A 168 -8.33 -6.40 22.30
N LEU A 169 -9.62 -6.13 22.04
CA LEU A 169 -10.71 -7.08 22.34
C LEU A 169 -10.61 -8.34 21.48
N LEU A 170 -10.35 -8.20 20.18
CA LEU A 170 -10.15 -9.31 19.24
C LEU A 170 -8.98 -10.20 19.65
N ARG A 171 -7.88 -9.58 20.10
CA ARG A 171 -6.67 -10.28 20.48
C ARG A 171 -6.83 -11.12 21.75
N ASN A 172 -7.53 -10.59 22.76
CA ASN A 172 -7.68 -11.25 24.05
C ASN A 172 -8.88 -12.21 24.10
N ASN A 173 -9.90 -11.99 23.26
CA ASN A 173 -11.11 -12.81 23.23
C ASN A 173 -11.40 -13.31 21.80
N PRO A 174 -10.50 -14.12 21.19
CA PRO A 174 -10.66 -14.52 19.80
C PRO A 174 -12.00 -15.24 19.59
N ASP A 175 -12.40 -16.15 20.48
CA ASP A 175 -13.58 -17.02 20.30
C ASP A 175 -14.92 -16.27 20.29
N ARG A 176 -14.95 -14.99 20.67
CA ARG A 176 -16.18 -14.17 20.69
C ARG A 176 -16.54 -13.56 19.34
N TYR A 177 -15.58 -13.45 18.42
CA TYR A 177 -15.77 -12.70 17.18
C TYR A 177 -15.73 -13.61 15.96
N ASP A 178 -16.75 -13.51 15.12
CA ASP A 178 -16.77 -14.23 13.85
C ASP A 178 -16.26 -13.38 12.70
N LEU A 179 -16.00 -14.02 11.55
CA LEU A 179 -15.64 -13.34 10.31
C LEU A 179 -16.64 -12.24 9.93
N ARG A 180 -17.93 -12.46 10.17
CA ARG A 180 -18.99 -11.48 9.88
C ARG A 180 -18.86 -10.22 10.72
N ASP A 181 -18.46 -10.33 11.98
CA ASP A 181 -18.26 -9.18 12.86
C ASP A 181 -17.09 -8.33 12.38
N LEU A 182 -15.98 -8.97 12.02
CA LEU A 182 -14.82 -8.29 11.46
C LEU A 182 -15.18 -7.55 10.16
N LEU A 183 -15.89 -8.20 9.23
CA LEU A 183 -16.29 -7.57 7.97
C LEU A 183 -17.16 -6.32 8.21
N ARG A 184 -18.11 -6.39 9.15
CA ARG A 184 -18.94 -5.24 9.53
C ARG A 184 -18.11 -4.10 10.14
N GLN A 185 -17.08 -4.43 10.93
CA GLN A 185 -16.17 -3.43 11.48
C GLN A 185 -15.33 -2.77 10.39
N LEU A 186 -14.79 -3.55 9.44
CA LEU A 186 -14.02 -3.01 8.32
C LEU A 186 -14.83 -2.06 7.44
N GLU A 187 -16.12 -2.33 7.24
CA GLU A 187 -17.03 -1.43 6.51
C GLU A 187 -17.22 -0.06 7.18
N GLN A 188 -17.05 0.03 8.51
CA GLN A 188 -17.13 1.29 9.25
C GLN A 188 -15.89 2.17 9.04
N ALA A 189 -14.82 1.63 8.42
CA ALA A 189 -13.62 2.38 8.14
C ALA A 189 -13.84 3.37 6.97
N SER A 190 -14.15 4.61 7.35
CA SER A 190 -14.26 5.73 6.42
C SER A 190 -12.94 6.05 5.69
N THR A 191 -13.01 6.91 4.68
CA THR A 191 -11.87 7.43 3.91
C THR A 191 -10.81 8.18 4.72
N VAL A 192 -10.97 8.36 6.03
CA VAL A 192 -10.06 9.13 6.90
C VAL A 192 -9.37 8.26 7.96
N VAL A 193 -9.70 6.96 8.05
CA VAL A 193 -9.07 6.07 9.04
C VAL A 193 -7.60 5.82 8.68
N ASP A 194 -6.73 5.78 9.69
CA ASP A 194 -5.31 5.45 9.54
C ASP A 194 -5.13 3.98 9.13
N GLU A 195 -4.19 3.71 8.23
CA GLU A 195 -3.94 2.36 7.70
C GLU A 195 -3.52 1.40 8.82
N ASP A 196 -2.67 1.88 9.73
CA ASP A 196 -2.13 1.10 10.84
C ASP A 196 -3.22 0.58 11.78
N LEU A 197 -4.31 1.35 11.97
CA LEU A 197 -5.41 0.93 12.84
C LEU A 197 -6.16 -0.27 12.26
N VAL A 198 -6.37 -0.27 10.93
CA VAL A 198 -7.02 -1.39 10.24
C VAL A 198 -6.08 -2.60 10.21
N TYR A 199 -4.79 -2.39 9.97
CA TYR A 199 -3.80 -3.46 9.97
C TYR A 199 -3.71 -4.15 11.33
N ASN A 200 -3.68 -3.39 12.42
CA ASN A 200 -3.67 -3.93 13.78
C ASN A 200 -4.88 -4.80 14.09
N ILE A 201 -6.07 -4.42 13.61
CA ILE A 201 -7.29 -5.23 13.78
C ILE A 201 -7.20 -6.54 13.00
N VAL A 202 -6.77 -6.47 11.74
CA VAL A 202 -6.64 -7.65 10.88
C VAL A 202 -5.60 -8.62 11.44
N GLU A 203 -4.45 -8.10 11.89
CA GLU A 203 -3.42 -8.90 12.56
C GLU A 203 -3.91 -9.52 13.87
N ALA A 204 -4.61 -8.76 14.71
CA ALA A 204 -5.16 -9.27 15.96
C ALA A 204 -6.11 -10.45 15.71
N PHE A 205 -6.95 -10.35 14.68
CA PHE A 205 -7.86 -11.43 14.30
C PHE A 205 -7.13 -12.66 13.74
N VAL A 206 -6.12 -12.42 12.90
CA VAL A 206 -5.42 -13.47 12.16
C VAL A 206 -4.37 -14.21 12.98
N LYS A 207 -3.65 -13.51 13.88
CA LYS A 207 -2.49 -14.05 14.62
C LYS A 207 -2.85 -15.30 15.43
N ALA A 208 -4.05 -15.33 16.02
CA ALA A 208 -4.52 -16.45 16.83
C ALA A 208 -5.11 -17.63 16.01
N ARG A 209 -5.35 -17.42 14.71
CA ARG A 209 -6.28 -18.24 13.90
C ARG A 209 -5.62 -18.97 12.71
N GLY A 210 -4.30 -18.88 12.57
CA GLY A 210 -3.53 -19.61 11.57
C GLY A 210 -3.74 -19.12 10.13
N GLN A 211 -3.31 -19.92 9.14
CA GLN A 211 -3.34 -19.56 7.72
C GLN A 211 -4.71 -19.80 7.07
N LEU A 212 -5.43 -20.87 7.43
CA LEU A 212 -6.74 -21.20 6.84
C LEU A 212 -7.77 -20.08 6.99
N ILE A 213 -7.80 -19.44 8.17
CA ILE A 213 -8.73 -18.33 8.44
C ILE A 213 -8.33 -17.07 7.67
N ARG A 214 -7.04 -16.87 7.38
CA ARG A 214 -6.57 -15.77 6.51
C ARG A 214 -7.10 -15.94 5.10
N ASP A 215 -6.95 -17.14 4.58
CA ASP A 215 -7.39 -17.48 3.23
C ASP A 215 -8.92 -17.37 3.18
N GLN A 216 -9.66 -17.94 4.14
CA GLN A 216 -11.12 -17.76 4.22
C GLN A 216 -11.54 -16.28 4.28
N LEU A 217 -10.89 -15.45 5.09
CA LEU A 217 -11.19 -14.02 5.19
C LEU A 217 -10.90 -13.29 3.88
N LEU A 218 -9.78 -13.60 3.22
CA LEU A 218 -9.41 -13.03 1.93
C LEU A 218 -10.45 -13.41 0.86
N GLY A 219 -10.95 -14.64 0.87
CA GLY A 219 -11.97 -15.12 -0.06
C GLY A 219 -13.30 -14.43 0.12
N GLU A 220 -13.73 -14.29 1.37
CA GLU A 220 -14.94 -13.54 1.72
C GLU A 220 -14.83 -12.07 1.30
N LEU A 221 -13.69 -11.40 1.53
CA LEU A 221 -13.47 -10.01 1.12
C LEU A 221 -13.57 -9.85 -0.41
N ILE A 222 -13.03 -10.79 -1.17
CA ILE A 222 -13.01 -10.77 -2.64
C ILE A 222 -14.38 -11.12 -3.24
N GLY A 223 -15.07 -12.11 -2.65
CA GLY A 223 -16.36 -12.63 -3.12
C GLY A 223 -17.57 -11.78 -2.73
N SER A 224 -17.55 -11.12 -1.56
CA SER A 224 -18.71 -10.43 -0.98
C SER A 224 -19.12 -9.12 -1.69
N GLY A 225 -18.37 -8.66 -2.69
CA GLY A 225 -18.63 -7.38 -3.36
C GLY A 225 -18.38 -6.14 -2.48
N LYS A 226 -17.91 -6.33 -1.24
CA LYS A 226 -17.65 -5.24 -0.28
C LYS A 226 -16.51 -4.32 -0.69
N LEU A 227 -15.67 -4.76 -1.63
CA LEU A 227 -14.62 -3.91 -2.21
C LEU A 227 -15.18 -2.81 -3.12
N THR A 228 -16.43 -2.89 -3.58
CA THR A 228 -17.04 -1.83 -4.40
C THR A 228 -17.75 -0.75 -3.61
N SER A 229 -18.04 -0.93 -2.32
CA SER A 229 -18.92 -0.04 -1.55
C SER A 229 -18.29 1.28 -1.07
N GLY A 230 -17.14 1.66 -1.62
CA GLY A 230 -16.41 2.87 -1.25
C GLY A 230 -15.70 2.83 0.12
N ALA A 231 -16.02 1.84 0.96
CA ALA A 231 -15.32 1.60 2.22
C ALA A 231 -13.88 1.16 1.97
N ILE A 232 -12.93 1.77 2.68
CA ILE A 232 -11.49 1.51 2.48
C ILE A 232 -10.98 0.39 3.39
N GLY A 233 -11.64 0.14 4.52
CA GLY A 233 -11.26 -0.92 5.46
C GLY A 233 -11.13 -2.31 4.80
N PRO A 234 -12.10 -2.76 3.97
CA PRO A 234 -11.97 -4.02 3.25
C PRO A 234 -10.72 -4.12 2.38
N ILE A 235 -10.34 -3.05 1.69
CA ILE A 235 -9.17 -3.03 0.80
C ILE A 235 -7.87 -3.01 1.59
N LEU A 236 -7.83 -2.25 2.69
CA LEU A 236 -6.69 -2.26 3.62
C LEU A 236 -6.53 -3.64 4.26
N ALA A 237 -7.63 -4.32 4.59
CA ALA A 237 -7.57 -5.68 5.09
C ALA A 237 -7.01 -6.64 4.03
N VAL A 238 -7.47 -6.56 2.77
CA VAL A 238 -6.88 -7.33 1.67
C VAL A 238 -5.38 -7.05 1.54
N ARG A 239 -4.98 -5.77 1.56
CA ARG A 239 -3.56 -5.38 1.49
C ARG A 239 -2.74 -6.05 2.58
N ARG A 240 -3.20 -5.97 3.85
CA ARG A 240 -2.49 -6.56 4.98
C ARG A 240 -2.43 -8.08 4.90
N LEU A 241 -3.52 -8.74 4.49
CA LEU A 241 -3.55 -10.19 4.30
C LEU A 241 -2.56 -10.64 3.22
N VAL A 242 -2.45 -9.88 2.12
CA VAL A 242 -1.45 -10.14 1.07
C VAL A 242 -0.03 -9.91 1.56
N GLU A 243 0.23 -8.89 2.40
CA GLU A 243 1.55 -8.68 3.02
C GLU A 243 1.95 -9.82 3.96
N LEU A 244 0.98 -10.35 4.72
CA LEU A 244 1.19 -11.46 5.65
C LEU A 244 1.23 -12.83 4.96
N HIS A 245 0.79 -12.93 3.71
CA HIS A 245 0.82 -14.17 2.95
C HIS A 245 2.29 -14.55 2.68
N GLN A 246 2.78 -15.55 3.39
CA GLN A 246 4.06 -16.17 3.09
C GLN A 246 3.76 -17.29 2.09
N GLY A 247 4.22 -17.14 0.85
CA GLY A 247 4.03 -18.17 -0.18
C GLY A 247 4.47 -19.54 0.34
N SER A 248 3.74 -20.59 -0.05
CA SER A 248 3.98 -21.95 0.45
C SER A 248 5.47 -22.30 0.40
N ALA A 249 6.08 -22.55 1.56
CA ALA A 249 7.40 -23.17 1.60
C ALA A 249 7.28 -24.53 0.89
N PRO A 250 8.32 -25.00 0.17
CA PRO A 250 8.30 -26.33 -0.43
C PRO A 250 8.45 -27.37 0.70
N SER A 251 7.42 -27.55 1.52
CA SER A 251 7.31 -28.67 2.44
C SER A 251 6.81 -29.87 1.64
N SER A 252 7.73 -30.78 1.43
CA SER A 252 7.50 -32.13 0.93
C SER A 252 6.52 -32.89 1.82
N SER A 253 5.24 -32.91 1.45
CA SER A 253 4.34 -34.04 1.67
C SER A 253 3.00 -33.77 0.99
N SER A 254 2.59 -34.75 0.21
CA SER A 254 1.29 -34.89 -0.46
C SER A 254 0.09 -34.73 0.48
N SER A 255 -1.07 -34.53 -0.17
CA SER A 255 -2.46 -34.66 0.32
C SER A 255 -2.95 -33.61 1.30
N GLU A 256 -3.54 -32.54 0.78
CA GLU A 256 -5.00 -32.34 0.68
C GLU A 256 -5.21 -31.07 -0.16
N THR A 257 -6.27 -31.03 -0.96
CA THR A 257 -6.76 -29.81 -1.63
C THR A 257 -7.20 -28.82 -0.56
N GLN A 258 -6.23 -28.15 0.06
CA GLN A 258 -6.49 -26.96 0.83
C GLN A 258 -6.92 -25.90 -0.19
N ASP A 259 -8.10 -25.32 0.01
CA ASP A 259 -8.62 -24.17 -0.74
C ASP A 259 -7.73 -22.93 -0.48
N ILE A 260 -6.47 -23.02 -0.90
CA ILE A 260 -5.52 -21.92 -0.86
C ILE A 260 -6.00 -20.94 -1.91
N ILE A 261 -6.33 -19.73 -1.46
CA ILE A 261 -6.78 -18.70 -2.37
C ILE A 261 -5.66 -18.34 -3.33
N ASP A 262 -5.95 -18.49 -4.61
CA ASP A 262 -5.06 -18.08 -5.67
C ASP A 262 -4.95 -16.54 -5.69
N LEU A 263 -3.76 -16.04 -5.37
CA LEU A 263 -3.43 -14.62 -5.44
C LEU A 263 -3.64 -14.04 -6.86
N GLY A 264 -3.60 -14.87 -7.90
CA GLY A 264 -3.96 -14.50 -9.26
C GLY A 264 -5.43 -14.09 -9.40
N VAL A 265 -6.35 -14.80 -8.73
CA VAL A 265 -7.79 -14.46 -8.71
C VAL A 265 -8.03 -13.17 -7.92
N VAL A 266 -7.32 -13.00 -6.80
CA VAL A 266 -7.34 -11.76 -6.01
C VAL A 266 -6.90 -10.58 -6.87
N HIS A 267 -5.79 -10.72 -7.60
CA HIS A 267 -5.30 -9.70 -8.53
C HIS A 267 -6.34 -9.36 -9.60
N GLU A 268 -6.91 -10.37 -10.27
CA GLU A 268 -7.92 -10.16 -11.32
C GLU A 268 -9.11 -9.34 -10.79
N ARG A 269 -9.63 -9.72 -9.62
CA ARG A 269 -10.74 -8.99 -9.03
C ARG A 269 -10.38 -7.54 -8.77
N LEU A 270 -9.23 -7.28 -8.15
CA LEU A 270 -8.78 -5.91 -7.86
C LEU A 270 -8.53 -5.09 -9.13
N ALA A 271 -7.95 -5.70 -10.16
CA ALA A 271 -7.70 -5.04 -11.45
C ALA A 271 -9.02 -4.60 -12.11
N SER A 272 -10.07 -5.43 -12.03
CA SER A 272 -11.40 -5.10 -12.57
C SER A 272 -12.08 -3.93 -11.85
N LEU A 273 -11.68 -3.65 -10.60
CA LEU A 273 -12.24 -2.59 -9.76
C LEU A 273 -11.56 -1.23 -9.97
N LEU A 274 -10.36 -1.17 -10.56
CA LEU A 274 -9.62 0.07 -10.76
C LEU A 274 -10.44 1.14 -11.50
N SER A 275 -11.16 0.77 -12.56
CA SER A 275 -11.97 1.72 -13.33
C SER A 275 -13.28 2.11 -12.63
N ARG A 276 -13.68 1.35 -11.60
CA ARG A 276 -14.91 1.53 -10.83
C ARG A 276 -14.68 2.15 -9.45
N ALA A 277 -13.46 2.61 -9.17
CA ALA A 277 -13.13 3.24 -7.91
C ALA A 277 -14.02 4.46 -7.67
N GLU A 278 -14.52 4.60 -6.43
CA GLU A 278 -15.47 5.66 -6.06
C GLU A 278 -14.79 6.90 -5.46
N SER A 279 -13.52 6.78 -5.06
CA SER A 279 -12.73 7.90 -4.54
C SER A 279 -11.25 7.75 -4.89
N LEU A 280 -10.51 8.86 -4.83
CA LEU A 280 -9.06 8.86 -5.06
C LEU A 280 -8.33 7.91 -4.12
N ARG A 281 -8.67 7.93 -2.83
CA ARG A 281 -8.05 7.04 -1.84
C ARG A 281 -8.38 5.57 -2.12
N HIS A 282 -9.61 5.26 -2.53
CA HIS A 282 -10.00 3.92 -2.96
C HIS A 282 -9.13 3.47 -4.15
N PHE A 283 -9.02 4.30 -5.20
CA PHE A 283 -8.16 4.03 -6.36
C PHE A 283 -6.69 3.80 -5.98
N GLN A 284 -6.13 4.67 -5.13
CA GLN A 284 -4.77 4.55 -4.63
C GLN A 284 -4.55 3.21 -3.92
N GLN A 285 -5.44 2.81 -3.00
CA GLN A 285 -5.27 1.54 -2.28
C GLN A 285 -5.36 0.34 -3.21
N LEU A 286 -6.33 0.30 -4.14
CA LEU A 286 -6.39 -0.76 -5.16
C LEU A 286 -5.08 -0.86 -5.95
N SER A 287 -4.56 0.28 -6.39
CA SER A 287 -3.30 0.32 -7.15
C SER A 287 -2.10 -0.15 -6.32
N GLU A 288 -2.04 0.17 -5.02
CA GLU A 288 -0.96 -0.27 -4.13
C GLU A 288 -1.03 -1.79 -3.87
N VAL A 289 -2.22 -2.37 -3.71
CA VAL A 289 -2.35 -3.83 -3.59
C VAL A 289 -1.92 -4.53 -4.89
N LEU A 290 -2.30 -4.00 -6.05
CA LEU A 290 -1.88 -4.55 -7.34
C LEU A 290 -0.35 -4.46 -7.52
N LEU A 291 0.25 -3.34 -7.15
CA LEU A 291 1.72 -3.18 -7.17
C LEU A 291 2.39 -4.17 -6.22
N LEU A 292 1.85 -4.37 -5.02
CA LEU A 292 2.35 -5.35 -4.05
C LEU A 292 2.30 -6.77 -4.61
N LEU A 293 1.18 -7.16 -5.25
CA LEU A 293 1.02 -8.49 -5.86
C LEU A 293 1.98 -8.70 -7.04
N LEU A 294 2.07 -7.71 -7.94
CA LEU A 294 2.97 -7.75 -9.09
C LEU A 294 4.45 -7.73 -8.68
N ASP A 295 4.79 -7.08 -7.56
CA ASP A 295 6.16 -7.06 -7.04
C ASP A 295 6.41 -8.26 -6.12
N LYS A 296 5.93 -8.26 -4.88
CA LYS A 296 6.30 -9.25 -3.87
C LYS A 296 5.82 -10.66 -4.20
N HIS A 297 4.67 -10.80 -4.86
CA HIS A 297 4.05 -12.08 -5.21
C HIS A 297 4.14 -12.43 -6.70
N ALA A 298 5.20 -11.95 -7.38
CA ALA A 298 5.36 -12.12 -8.82
C ALA A 298 5.33 -13.57 -9.33
N ASN A 299 5.69 -14.55 -8.49
CA ASN A 299 5.64 -15.96 -8.86
C ASN A 299 4.19 -16.49 -8.96
N SER A 300 3.26 -15.89 -8.23
CA SER A 300 1.83 -16.22 -8.26
C SER A 300 1.09 -15.49 -9.38
N MET A 301 1.74 -14.55 -10.07
CA MET A 301 1.11 -13.80 -11.17
C MET A 301 1.26 -14.56 -12.49
N THR A 302 0.13 -14.83 -13.13
CA THR A 302 0.04 -15.50 -14.44
C THR A 302 0.14 -14.52 -15.61
N GLN A 303 0.17 -15.03 -16.85
CA GLN A 303 0.11 -14.20 -18.07
C GLN A 303 -1.16 -13.34 -18.08
N PHE A 304 -2.29 -13.97 -17.75
CA PHE A 304 -3.59 -13.32 -17.71
C PHE A 304 -3.61 -12.14 -16.71
N ASN A 305 -2.91 -12.26 -15.58
CA ASN A 305 -2.81 -11.14 -14.64
C ASN A 305 -2.12 -9.92 -15.26
N ILE A 306 -1.04 -10.13 -16.03
CA ILE A 306 -0.32 -9.03 -16.70
C ILE A 306 -1.21 -8.34 -17.74
N GLU A 307 -1.92 -9.11 -18.55
CA GLU A 307 -2.85 -8.61 -19.56
C GLU A 307 -4.04 -7.89 -18.93
N SER A 308 -4.57 -8.42 -17.82
CA SER A 308 -5.62 -7.79 -17.03
C SER A 308 -5.17 -6.44 -16.48
N THR A 309 -3.96 -6.33 -15.93
CA THR A 309 -3.43 -5.04 -15.48
C THR A 309 -3.34 -4.03 -16.63
N LEU A 310 -2.79 -4.43 -17.78
CA LEU A 310 -2.65 -3.55 -18.95
C LEU A 310 -4.02 -3.12 -19.49
N SER A 311 -4.98 -4.05 -19.54
CA SER A 311 -6.38 -3.77 -19.92
C SER A 311 -7.04 -2.79 -18.94
N SER A 312 -6.82 -2.96 -17.64
CA SER A 312 -7.31 -2.04 -16.63
C SER A 312 -6.71 -0.64 -16.77
N VAL A 313 -5.43 -0.52 -17.14
CA VAL A 313 -4.82 0.79 -17.46
C VAL A 313 -5.53 1.44 -18.64
N VAL A 314 -5.77 0.70 -19.73
CA VAL A 314 -6.52 1.19 -20.90
C VAL A 314 -7.92 1.65 -20.50
N ARG A 315 -8.61 0.86 -19.67
CA ARG A 315 -9.96 1.15 -19.20
C ARG A 315 -10.02 2.38 -18.30
N VAL A 316 -9.04 2.57 -17.42
CA VAL A 316 -8.95 3.78 -16.59
C VAL A 316 -8.68 5.02 -17.46
N CYS A 317 -7.88 4.88 -18.52
CA CYS A 317 -7.60 5.95 -19.50
C CYS A 317 -8.76 6.25 -20.46
N SER A 318 -9.86 5.48 -20.45
CA SER A 318 -11.00 5.68 -21.33
C SER A 318 -12.19 6.35 -20.62
N GLN A 319 -13.30 6.55 -21.33
CA GLN A 319 -14.56 7.05 -20.78
C GLN A 319 -15.17 6.14 -19.69
N GLU A 320 -14.70 4.89 -19.58
CA GLU A 320 -15.07 3.96 -18.51
C GLU A 320 -14.25 4.15 -17.23
N GLY A 321 -13.33 5.13 -17.21
CA GLY A 321 -12.50 5.43 -16.06
C GLY A 321 -13.31 5.92 -14.84
N PRO A 322 -12.64 6.03 -13.67
CA PRO A 322 -13.29 6.50 -12.46
C PRO A 322 -13.91 7.89 -12.62
N LYS A 323 -15.14 8.05 -12.16
CA LYS A 323 -15.94 9.27 -12.35
C LYS A 323 -15.85 10.28 -11.19
N PHE A 324 -15.06 9.99 -10.17
CA PHE A 324 -14.90 10.92 -9.05
C PHE A 324 -14.08 12.12 -9.49
N GLN A 325 -14.54 13.30 -9.09
CA GLN A 325 -13.92 14.57 -9.41
C GLN A 325 -13.27 15.14 -8.17
N VAL A 326 -11.94 15.19 -8.16
CA VAL A 326 -11.14 15.66 -7.04
C VAL A 326 -10.04 16.56 -7.61
N PRO A 327 -9.93 17.81 -7.15
CA PRO A 327 -8.88 18.72 -7.61
C PRO A 327 -7.49 18.09 -7.44
N ASN A 328 -6.65 18.21 -8.47
CA ASN A 328 -5.29 17.66 -8.51
C ASN A 328 -5.17 16.12 -8.51
N ALA A 329 -6.28 15.37 -8.59
CA ALA A 329 -6.24 13.91 -8.60
C ALA A 329 -5.68 13.32 -9.90
N ALA A 330 -5.85 14.02 -11.04
CA ALA A 330 -5.45 13.52 -12.35
C ALA A 330 -3.97 13.10 -12.41
N GLY A 331 -3.09 13.90 -11.79
CA GLY A 331 -1.67 13.57 -11.73
C GLY A 331 -1.39 12.32 -10.90
N GLU A 332 -2.08 12.17 -9.76
CA GLU A 332 -1.91 10.99 -8.91
C GLU A 332 -2.44 9.71 -9.54
N ILE A 333 -3.56 9.78 -10.26
CA ILE A 333 -4.10 8.64 -11.01
C ILE A 333 -3.10 8.22 -12.09
N TYR A 334 -2.66 9.16 -12.91
CA TYR A 334 -1.66 8.89 -13.97
C TYR A 334 -0.37 8.29 -13.40
N ASP A 335 0.07 8.80 -12.24
CA ASP A 335 1.24 8.33 -11.53
C ASP A 335 1.14 6.86 -11.12
N LYS A 336 -0.02 6.40 -10.65
CA LYS A 336 -0.26 4.98 -10.32
C LYS A 336 -0.32 4.11 -11.57
N LEU A 337 -0.98 4.57 -12.64
CA LEU A 337 -1.04 3.83 -13.92
C LEU A 337 0.36 3.63 -14.50
N TYR A 338 1.17 4.69 -14.50
CA TYR A 338 2.59 4.60 -14.85
C TYR A 338 3.33 3.55 -14.02
N ARG A 339 3.16 3.54 -12.69
CA ARG A 339 3.84 2.57 -11.81
C ARG A 339 3.46 1.13 -12.16
N LEU A 340 2.19 0.85 -12.46
CA LEU A 340 1.72 -0.48 -12.85
C LEU A 340 2.42 -0.95 -14.14
N VAL A 341 2.39 -0.13 -15.20
CA VAL A 341 3.05 -0.47 -16.48
C VAL A 341 4.56 -0.57 -16.31
N ALA A 342 5.19 0.34 -15.57
CA ALA A 342 6.62 0.31 -15.31
C ALA A 342 7.06 -0.95 -14.55
N LEU A 343 6.25 -1.42 -13.59
CA LEU A 343 6.54 -2.64 -12.84
C LEU A 343 6.45 -3.88 -13.75
N ILE A 344 5.45 -3.94 -14.62
CA ILE A 344 5.33 -5.00 -15.64
C ILE A 344 6.58 -5.03 -16.54
N LEU A 345 7.01 -3.89 -17.06
CA LEU A 345 8.20 -3.79 -17.91
C LEU A 345 9.49 -4.19 -17.18
N LYS A 346 9.60 -3.89 -15.89
CA LYS A 346 10.80 -4.22 -15.09
C LYS A 346 10.85 -5.68 -14.67
N ARG A 347 9.71 -6.23 -14.23
CA ARG A 347 9.66 -7.52 -13.51
C ARG A 347 9.05 -8.66 -14.33
N HIS A 348 8.12 -8.34 -15.22
CA HIS A 348 7.31 -9.30 -15.98
C HIS A 348 7.56 -9.25 -17.49
N ARG A 349 8.66 -8.65 -17.94
CA ARG A 349 8.94 -8.42 -19.37
C ARG A 349 8.84 -9.69 -20.23
N LEU A 350 9.32 -10.83 -19.73
CA LEU A 350 9.31 -12.08 -20.48
C LEU A 350 7.90 -12.58 -20.81
N ARG A 351 6.92 -12.25 -19.97
CA ARG A 351 5.49 -12.51 -20.18
C ARG A 351 4.91 -11.65 -21.33
N LEU A 352 5.58 -10.58 -21.73
CA LEU A 352 5.17 -9.75 -22.87
C LEU A 352 5.62 -10.32 -24.22
N THR A 353 6.43 -11.37 -24.24
CA THR A 353 6.85 -12.03 -25.49
C THR A 353 5.60 -12.59 -26.18
N GLY A 354 5.36 -12.20 -27.44
CA GLY A 354 4.14 -12.55 -28.18
C GLY A 354 2.90 -11.73 -27.82
N HIS A 355 2.96 -10.90 -26.77
CA HIS A 355 1.84 -10.10 -26.25
C HIS A 355 2.17 -8.60 -26.24
N PHE A 356 3.08 -8.17 -27.13
CA PHE A 356 3.44 -6.76 -27.28
C PHE A 356 2.27 -5.85 -27.68
N PRO A 357 1.27 -6.29 -28.49
CA PRO A 357 0.13 -5.44 -28.86
C PRO A 357 -0.68 -4.89 -27.67
N ILE A 358 -0.87 -5.66 -26.60
CA ILE A 358 -1.62 -5.16 -25.43
C ILE A 358 -0.84 -4.12 -24.63
N LEU A 359 0.49 -4.28 -24.53
CA LEU A 359 1.35 -3.24 -23.98
C LEU A 359 1.24 -1.97 -24.83
N LEU A 360 1.30 -2.12 -26.15
CA LEU A 360 1.18 -1.01 -27.08
C LEU A 360 -0.15 -0.27 -26.90
N THR A 361 -1.28 -0.98 -26.78
CA THR A 361 -2.59 -0.38 -26.49
C THR A 361 -2.58 0.41 -25.19
N ALA A 362 -1.97 -0.10 -24.12
CA ALA A 362 -1.82 0.62 -22.85
C ALA A 362 -0.96 1.90 -22.99
N LEU A 363 0.15 1.83 -23.74
CA LEU A 363 0.99 3.00 -24.01
C LEU A 363 0.28 4.05 -24.84
N ARG A 364 -0.49 3.63 -25.86
CA ARG A 364 -1.31 4.53 -26.68
C ARG A 364 -2.37 5.24 -25.84
N ALA A 365 -3.05 4.51 -24.96
CA ALA A 365 -4.03 5.08 -24.04
C ALA A 365 -3.38 6.10 -23.10
N LEU A 366 -2.23 5.76 -22.47
CA LEU A 366 -1.49 6.68 -21.61
C LEU A 366 -0.97 7.92 -22.34
N LEU A 367 -0.55 7.79 -23.60
CA LEU A 367 -0.11 8.93 -24.42
C LEU A 367 -1.29 9.83 -24.79
N ALA A 368 -2.40 9.25 -25.22
CA ALA A 368 -3.62 9.99 -25.53
C ALA A 368 -4.12 10.75 -24.29
N THR A 369 -4.18 10.11 -23.12
CA THR A 369 -4.55 10.78 -21.87
C THR A 369 -3.55 11.87 -21.47
N LEU A 370 -2.24 11.66 -21.69
CA LEU A 370 -1.20 12.66 -21.39
C LEU A 370 -1.36 13.94 -22.21
N LEU A 371 -1.75 13.80 -23.48
CA LEU A 371 -1.85 14.90 -24.44
C LEU A 371 -3.26 15.46 -24.59
N ALA A 372 -4.27 14.82 -23.99
CA ALA A 372 -5.64 15.25 -24.05
C ALA A 372 -5.83 16.65 -23.46
N ASP A 373 -6.75 17.40 -24.06
CA ASP A 373 -7.17 18.71 -23.60
C ASP A 373 -8.61 18.65 -23.10
N PRO A 374 -8.83 18.60 -21.77
CA PRO A 374 -10.17 18.51 -21.20
C PRO A 374 -10.99 19.80 -21.40
N SER A 375 -10.39 20.90 -21.89
CA SER A 375 -11.10 22.14 -22.18
C SER A 375 -11.80 22.15 -23.54
N LEU A 376 -11.36 21.31 -24.49
CA LEU A 376 -11.91 21.27 -25.86
C LEU A 376 -13.26 20.55 -25.94
N ASP A 377 -13.51 19.58 -25.06
CA ASP A 377 -14.77 18.80 -25.04
C ASP A 377 -16.02 19.63 -24.68
N LYS A 378 -15.85 20.87 -24.22
CA LYS A 378 -16.97 21.79 -23.92
C LYS A 378 -17.35 22.69 -25.11
N ALA A 379 -16.55 22.74 -26.17
CA ALA A 379 -16.66 23.75 -27.22
C ALA A 379 -17.15 23.21 -28.57
N ASP A 380 -16.88 21.94 -28.91
CA ASP A 380 -17.22 21.35 -30.21
C ASP A 380 -17.84 19.96 -30.07
N GLU A 381 -19.13 19.80 -30.39
CA GLU A 381 -19.82 18.49 -30.44
C GLU A 381 -19.30 17.57 -31.57
N THR A 382 -18.45 18.08 -32.46
CA THR A 382 -17.99 17.35 -33.66
C THR A 382 -16.56 16.81 -33.57
N SER A 383 -15.79 17.19 -32.55
CA SER A 383 -14.41 16.72 -32.33
C SER A 383 -14.18 16.29 -30.89
N SER A 384 -14.97 15.34 -30.39
CA SER A 384 -14.82 14.82 -29.03
C SER A 384 -13.60 13.89 -28.95
N GLN A 385 -12.46 14.43 -28.54
CA GLN A 385 -11.33 13.58 -28.18
C GLN A 385 -11.69 12.89 -26.86
N ALA A 386 -12.06 11.61 -26.95
CA ALA A 386 -12.52 10.86 -25.79
C ALA A 386 -11.42 10.80 -24.71
N HIS A 387 -11.54 11.62 -23.67
CA HIS A 387 -10.65 11.66 -22.52
C HIS A 387 -11.35 11.08 -21.28
N PRO A 388 -10.61 10.55 -20.29
CA PRO A 388 -11.24 9.92 -19.15
C PRO A 388 -11.87 10.96 -18.21
N PRO A 389 -12.98 10.62 -17.51
CA PRO A 389 -13.76 11.58 -16.72
C PRO A 389 -13.02 12.17 -15.51
N TRP A 390 -11.94 11.55 -15.05
CA TRP A 390 -11.09 12.04 -13.97
C TRP A 390 -10.05 13.07 -14.43
N LEU A 391 -9.85 13.26 -15.73
CA LEU A 391 -8.88 14.21 -16.29
C LEU A 391 -9.51 15.61 -16.38
N GLU A 392 -9.54 16.33 -15.27
CA GLU A 392 -10.12 17.68 -15.20
C GLU A 392 -9.22 18.79 -15.74
N SER A 393 -7.90 18.55 -15.75
CA SER A 393 -6.89 19.53 -16.13
C SER A 393 -5.72 18.85 -16.85
N HIS A 394 -4.96 19.65 -17.61
CA HIS A 394 -3.77 19.14 -18.28
C HIS A 394 -2.78 18.50 -17.31
N LEU A 395 -2.28 17.34 -17.71
CA LEU A 395 -1.18 16.70 -17.02
C LEU A 395 0.10 17.55 -17.17
N GLN A 396 0.84 17.64 -16.06
CA GLN A 396 2.06 18.42 -15.94
C GLN A 396 3.28 17.74 -16.60
N PRO A 397 4.38 18.49 -16.90
CA PRO A 397 5.59 17.95 -17.52
C PRO A 397 6.19 16.72 -16.81
N ARG A 398 6.09 16.64 -15.48
CA ARG A 398 6.52 15.46 -14.70
C ARG A 398 5.86 14.14 -15.13
N HIS A 399 4.62 14.20 -15.65
CA HIS A 399 3.90 13.00 -16.11
C HIS A 399 4.39 12.59 -17.51
N ALA A 400 4.82 13.55 -18.32
CA ALA A 400 5.50 13.30 -19.58
C ALA A 400 6.88 12.66 -19.38
N GLU A 401 7.65 13.11 -18.38
CA GLU A 401 8.91 12.45 -17.98
C GLU A 401 8.69 10.99 -17.58
N ARG A 402 7.58 10.68 -16.90
CA ARG A 402 7.20 9.30 -16.55
C ARG A 402 6.85 8.48 -17.78
N PHE A 403 6.09 9.04 -18.73
CA PHE A 403 5.82 8.37 -20.00
C PHE A 403 7.12 8.11 -20.78
N THR A 404 8.02 9.10 -20.86
CA THR A 404 9.38 8.95 -21.38
C THR A 404 10.13 7.81 -20.71
N ARG A 405 9.97 7.65 -19.39
CA ARG A 405 10.57 6.52 -18.67
C ARG A 405 10.01 5.17 -19.11
N LEU A 406 8.73 5.07 -19.47
CA LEU A 406 8.18 3.83 -20.05
C LEU A 406 8.79 3.53 -21.42
N LEU A 407 8.90 4.54 -22.29
CA LEU A 407 9.50 4.39 -23.62
C LEU A 407 10.97 3.92 -23.50
N THR A 408 11.75 4.55 -22.64
CA THR A 408 13.15 4.16 -22.40
C THR A 408 13.26 2.74 -21.81
N LEU A 409 12.39 2.34 -20.87
CA LEU A 409 12.40 0.96 -20.34
C LEU A 409 12.14 -0.12 -21.40
N ILE A 410 11.38 0.22 -22.45
CA ILE A 410 11.09 -0.68 -23.57
C ILE A 410 12.26 -0.70 -24.55
N CYS A 411 12.79 0.47 -24.89
CA CYS A 411 13.84 0.65 -25.90
C CYS A 411 15.24 0.32 -25.36
N GLU A 412 15.42 0.35 -24.05
CA GLU A 412 16.66 0.03 -23.35
C GLU A 412 16.38 -0.97 -22.22
N PRO A 413 16.03 -2.23 -22.57
CA PRO A 413 15.72 -3.24 -21.58
C PRO A 413 16.97 -3.58 -20.75
N SER A 414 16.82 -3.61 -19.43
CA SER A 414 17.88 -4.06 -18.52
C SER A 414 18.19 -5.54 -18.72
N ALA A 415 19.46 -5.93 -18.60
CA ALA A 415 19.87 -7.34 -18.62
C ALA A 415 19.05 -8.20 -17.63
N ALA A 416 18.75 -7.67 -16.44
CA ALA A 416 17.95 -8.38 -15.43
C ALA A 416 16.51 -8.67 -15.88
N SER A 417 15.90 -7.80 -16.69
CA SER A 417 14.52 -8.01 -17.17
C SER A 417 14.44 -9.00 -18.33
N VAL A 418 15.59 -9.33 -18.96
CA VAL A 418 15.69 -10.29 -20.07
C VAL A 418 16.47 -11.56 -19.72
N ALA A 419 17.15 -11.62 -18.57
CA ALA A 419 18.12 -12.66 -18.22
C ALA A 419 17.59 -14.10 -18.21
N ARG A 420 16.28 -14.32 -18.01
CA ARG A 420 15.68 -15.67 -18.01
C ARG A 420 15.32 -16.18 -19.42
N ALA A 421 15.47 -15.37 -20.47
CA ALA A 421 15.43 -15.87 -21.84
C ALA A 421 16.74 -16.65 -22.09
N ARG A 422 16.67 -18.00 -22.10
CA ARG A 422 17.79 -18.84 -22.49
C ARG A 422 18.12 -18.56 -23.95
N SER A 423 19.05 -17.65 -24.21
CA SER A 423 19.61 -17.44 -25.54
C SER A 423 20.79 -18.40 -25.70
N SER A 424 20.62 -19.41 -26.55
CA SER A 424 21.68 -20.28 -27.05
C SER A 424 22.42 -19.62 -28.23
N GLU A 425 22.20 -18.33 -28.45
CA GLU A 425 22.57 -17.59 -29.65
C GLU A 425 23.56 -16.47 -29.32
N LEU A 426 24.34 -16.06 -30.33
CA LEU A 426 25.39 -15.05 -30.25
C LEU A 426 24.87 -13.62 -29.99
N ASP A 427 23.56 -13.38 -30.14
CA ASP A 427 22.92 -12.10 -29.88
C ASP A 427 22.58 -11.93 -28.40
N SER A 428 22.92 -10.78 -27.81
CA SER A 428 22.50 -10.45 -26.45
C SER A 428 20.97 -10.45 -26.35
N ALA A 429 20.42 -11.06 -25.29
CA ALA A 429 18.98 -11.05 -25.03
C ALA A 429 18.39 -9.62 -24.99
N THR A 430 19.21 -8.61 -24.67
CA THR A 430 18.81 -7.20 -24.74
C THR A 430 18.66 -6.69 -26.17
N ASP A 431 19.50 -7.12 -27.11
CA ASP A 431 19.44 -6.71 -28.52
C ASP A 431 18.27 -7.34 -29.24
N ILE A 432 17.98 -8.62 -28.97
CA ILE A 432 16.77 -9.29 -29.46
C ILE A 432 15.53 -8.53 -28.98
N ALA A 433 15.49 -8.23 -27.68
CA ALA A 433 14.41 -7.48 -27.05
C ALA A 433 14.20 -6.08 -27.67
N LYS A 434 15.28 -5.36 -27.98
CA LYS A 434 15.24 -4.07 -28.69
C LYS A 434 14.70 -4.21 -30.11
N ARG A 435 15.19 -5.19 -30.86
CA ARG A 435 14.80 -5.46 -32.25
C ARG A 435 13.32 -5.80 -32.33
N THR A 436 12.80 -6.63 -31.41
CA THR A 436 11.37 -6.96 -31.33
C THR A 436 10.54 -5.72 -31.03
N ALA A 437 10.91 -4.92 -30.03
CA ALA A 437 10.19 -3.68 -29.72
C ALA A 437 10.20 -2.69 -30.90
N GLY A 438 11.32 -2.60 -31.63
CA GLY A 438 11.48 -1.70 -32.78
C GLY A 438 10.52 -1.98 -33.94
N GLN A 439 9.97 -3.20 -34.03
CA GLN A 439 8.97 -3.55 -35.05
C GLN A 439 7.64 -2.83 -34.83
N ASP A 440 7.25 -2.60 -33.57
CA ASP A 440 5.90 -2.11 -33.23
C ASP A 440 5.91 -0.69 -32.64
N MET A 441 6.99 -0.28 -31.97
CA MET A 441 7.04 0.99 -31.23
C MET A 441 6.92 2.24 -32.12
N PHE A 442 7.19 2.14 -33.43
CA PHE A 442 7.00 3.26 -34.35
C PHE A 442 5.54 3.74 -34.40
N THR A 443 4.57 2.88 -34.08
CA THR A 443 3.15 3.23 -34.01
C THR A 443 2.83 4.20 -32.86
N ILE A 444 3.66 4.24 -31.81
CA ILE A 444 3.58 5.26 -30.75
C ILE A 444 3.99 6.63 -31.30
N LEU A 445 5.03 6.68 -32.14
CA LEU A 445 5.44 7.93 -32.80
C LEU A 445 4.36 8.41 -33.77
N GLU A 446 3.75 7.48 -34.51
CA GLU A 446 2.61 7.81 -35.37
C GLU A 446 1.47 8.48 -34.60
N LEU A 447 1.08 7.89 -33.46
CA LEU A 447 0.04 8.46 -32.60
C LEU A 447 0.47 9.81 -32.03
N TYR A 448 1.72 9.94 -31.57
CA TYR A 448 2.25 11.20 -31.05
C TYR A 448 2.17 12.34 -32.06
N ILE A 449 2.49 12.06 -33.33
CA ILE A 449 2.41 13.04 -34.42
C ILE A 449 0.96 13.42 -34.70
N LYS A 450 0.04 12.43 -34.76
CA LYS A 450 -1.39 12.69 -34.97
C LYS A 450 -1.98 13.55 -33.86
N LEU A 451 -1.71 13.22 -32.60
CA LEU A 451 -2.20 14.00 -31.45
C LEU A 451 -1.66 15.44 -31.41
N GLN A 452 -0.45 15.69 -31.92
CA GLN A 452 0.09 17.06 -32.04
C GLN A 452 -0.60 17.91 -33.10
N LEU A 453 -1.28 17.29 -34.07
CA LEU A 453 -2.09 17.99 -35.06
C LEU A 453 -3.48 18.32 -34.51
N GLU A 454 -4.00 17.48 -33.62
CA GLU A 454 -5.33 17.62 -33.01
C GLU A 454 -5.33 18.60 -31.82
N VAL A 455 -4.28 18.56 -31.00
CA VAL A 455 -4.21 19.31 -29.74
C VAL A 455 -2.95 20.16 -29.67
N LYS A 456 -3.09 21.37 -29.11
CA LYS A 456 -1.96 22.25 -28.82
C LYS A 456 -1.15 21.73 -27.64
N VAL A 457 -0.20 20.83 -27.90
CA VAL A 457 0.66 20.26 -26.86
C VAL A 457 1.58 21.35 -26.25
N PRO A 458 1.55 21.55 -24.92
CA PRO A 458 2.46 22.46 -24.23
C PRO A 458 3.94 22.18 -24.53
N ARG A 459 4.74 23.25 -24.67
CA ARG A 459 6.18 23.13 -25.00
C ARG A 459 6.94 22.27 -23.99
N ASP A 460 6.66 22.44 -22.71
CA ASP A 460 7.37 21.72 -21.64
C ASP A 460 7.06 20.22 -21.66
N ILE A 461 5.83 19.84 -22.03
CA ILE A 461 5.45 18.43 -22.24
C ILE A 461 6.20 17.84 -23.44
N ARG A 462 6.27 18.56 -24.56
CA ARG A 462 7.04 18.11 -25.73
C ARG A 462 8.52 17.91 -25.40
N LYS A 463 9.11 18.87 -24.69
CA LYS A 463 10.51 18.77 -24.23
C LYS A 463 10.72 17.58 -23.31
N ALA A 464 9.80 17.31 -22.39
CA ALA A 464 9.87 16.15 -21.50
C ALA A 464 9.71 14.79 -22.23
N LEU A 465 8.97 14.77 -23.36
CA LEU A 465 8.80 13.59 -24.21
C LEU A 465 9.99 13.29 -25.13
N GLU A 466 10.79 14.31 -25.44
CA GLU A 466 11.86 14.27 -26.43
C GLU A 466 12.86 13.11 -26.22
N PRO A 467 13.39 12.84 -25.02
CA PRO A 467 14.31 11.70 -24.82
C PRO A 467 13.65 10.35 -25.12
N GLY A 468 12.36 10.20 -24.81
CA GLY A 468 11.60 8.99 -25.07
C GLY A 468 11.34 8.78 -26.55
N VAL A 469 11.01 9.86 -27.27
CA VAL A 469 10.86 9.87 -28.73
C VAL A 469 12.17 9.45 -29.41
N TYR A 470 13.31 9.97 -28.95
CA TYR A 470 14.62 9.59 -29.48
C TYR A 470 14.94 8.12 -29.24
N SER A 471 14.64 7.62 -28.04
CA SER A 471 14.81 6.19 -27.72
C SER A 471 14.03 5.27 -28.67
N VAL A 472 12.81 5.66 -29.05
CA VAL A 472 12.02 4.91 -30.04
C VAL A 472 12.66 4.99 -31.42
N LEU A 473 13.11 6.17 -31.84
CA LEU A 473 13.77 6.36 -33.14
C LEU A 473 15.09 5.58 -33.28
N ASP A 474 15.82 5.39 -32.18
CA ASP A 474 17.05 4.60 -32.12
C ASP A 474 16.82 3.12 -32.46
N ILE A 475 15.74 2.54 -31.94
CA ILE A 475 15.41 1.13 -32.18
C ILE A 475 14.55 0.92 -33.43
N THR A 476 14.00 1.98 -34.03
CA THR A 476 13.10 1.87 -35.18
C THR A 476 13.89 1.59 -36.47
N PRO A 477 13.67 0.43 -37.14
CA PRO A 477 14.35 0.10 -38.38
C PRO A 477 14.02 1.06 -39.54
N GLN A 478 14.88 1.10 -40.56
CA GLN A 478 14.64 1.92 -41.75
C GLN A 478 13.31 1.59 -42.45
N GLY A 479 12.94 0.31 -42.53
CA GLY A 479 11.67 -0.12 -43.11
C GLY A 479 10.47 0.48 -42.37
N CYS A 480 10.43 0.34 -41.04
CA CYS A 480 9.37 0.90 -40.20
C CYS A 480 9.31 2.45 -40.28
N ARG A 481 10.45 3.14 -40.44
CA ARG A 481 10.46 4.60 -40.67
C ARG A 481 9.83 5.00 -42.00
N ARG A 482 9.98 4.19 -43.06
CA ARG A 482 9.31 4.42 -44.35
C ARG A 482 7.80 4.24 -44.21
N VAL A 483 7.38 3.15 -43.57
CA VAL A 483 5.96 2.87 -43.27
C VAL A 483 5.34 4.01 -42.47
N LEU A 484 6.02 4.48 -41.41
CA LEU A 484 5.59 5.64 -40.63
C LEU A 484 5.43 6.90 -41.50
N ASN A 485 6.40 7.20 -42.37
CA ASN A 485 6.32 8.37 -43.23
C ASN A 485 5.18 8.27 -44.25
N GLU A 486 4.86 7.07 -44.73
CA GLU A 486 3.76 6.81 -45.66
C GLU A 486 2.38 6.84 -44.98
N SER A 487 2.29 6.47 -43.70
CA SER A 487 1.03 6.47 -42.95
C SER A 487 0.58 7.86 -42.48
N LEU A 488 1.49 8.85 -42.54
CA LEU A 488 1.23 10.24 -42.16
C LEU A 488 0.74 11.07 -43.35
N ASP A 489 -0.13 12.03 -43.07
CA ASP A 489 -0.58 13.04 -44.03
C ASP A 489 0.50 14.11 -44.28
N ALA A 490 0.24 15.10 -45.13
CA ALA A 490 1.23 16.11 -45.48
C ALA A 490 1.75 16.90 -44.27
N ASN A 491 0.85 17.23 -43.33
CA ASN A 491 1.20 17.96 -42.10
C ASN A 491 1.97 17.06 -41.12
N GLY A 492 1.52 15.82 -40.92
CA GLY A 492 2.22 14.83 -40.10
C GLY A 492 3.62 14.53 -40.62
N ARG A 493 3.81 14.41 -41.94
CA ARG A 493 5.14 14.25 -42.56
C ARG A 493 6.05 15.46 -42.33
N ALA A 494 5.51 16.68 -42.28
CA ALA A 494 6.30 17.86 -41.95
C ALA A 494 6.83 17.79 -40.51
N ILE A 495 5.96 17.45 -39.56
CA ILE A 495 6.33 17.24 -38.14
C ILE A 495 7.37 16.12 -38.02
N PHE A 496 7.16 14.99 -38.68
CA PHE A 496 8.09 13.86 -38.63
C PHE A 496 9.48 14.22 -39.16
N ARG A 497 9.56 14.98 -40.27
CA ARG A 497 10.84 15.44 -40.83
C ARG A 497 11.62 16.33 -39.86
N ASP A 498 10.95 17.28 -39.22
CA ASP A 498 11.57 18.15 -38.22
C ASP A 498 12.05 17.35 -37.00
N MET A 499 11.17 16.51 -36.45
CA MET A 499 11.48 15.63 -35.32
C MET A 499 12.66 14.71 -35.62
N PHE A 500 12.73 14.11 -36.81
CA PHE A 500 13.84 13.25 -37.22
C PHE A 500 15.14 14.02 -37.46
N ALA A 501 15.06 15.26 -37.95
CA ALA A 501 16.21 16.14 -38.08
C ALA A 501 16.79 16.52 -36.70
N ASN A 502 15.93 16.81 -35.73
CA ASN A 502 16.33 17.11 -34.35
C ASN A 502 16.94 15.86 -33.68
N TYR A 503 16.33 14.69 -33.86
CA TYR A 503 16.91 13.42 -33.43
C TYR A 503 18.32 13.20 -33.98
N LYS A 504 18.55 13.43 -35.28
CA LYS A 504 19.89 13.31 -35.87
C LYS A 504 20.92 14.28 -35.30
N LYS A 505 20.48 15.49 -34.89
CA LYS A 505 21.36 16.54 -34.35
C LYS A 505 21.68 16.33 -32.87
N PHE A 506 20.68 15.93 -32.08
CA PHE A 506 20.77 15.97 -30.60
C PHE A 506 20.59 14.60 -29.93
N GLY A 507 19.86 13.67 -30.55
CA GLY A 507 19.51 12.38 -29.96
C GLY A 507 20.45 11.24 -30.35
N LYS A 508 20.91 11.23 -31.61
CA LYS A 508 21.81 10.17 -32.09
C LYS A 508 23.21 10.40 -31.55
N TRP A 509 23.63 9.60 -30.58
CA TRP A 509 25.02 9.59 -30.12
C TRP A 509 25.95 9.29 -31.30
N THR A 510 26.75 10.27 -31.70
CA THR A 510 27.71 10.16 -32.82
C THR A 510 29.11 9.76 -32.38
N GLY A 511 29.34 9.57 -31.07
CA GLY A 511 30.56 8.96 -30.54
C GLY A 511 31.84 9.63 -31.01
N VAL A 512 31.90 10.96 -30.95
CA VAL A 512 33.18 11.69 -31.06
C VAL A 512 33.88 11.63 -29.72
#